data_AF-A0A9Q3F1C2-F1
#
_entry.id   AF-A0A9Q3F1C2-F1
#
_cell.length_a   1.000
_cell.length_b   1.000
_cell.length_c   1.000
_cell.angle_alpha   90.00
_cell.angle_beta   90.00
_cell.angle_gamma   90.00
#
_symmetry.space_group_name_H-M   'P 1'
#
loop_
_entity.id
_entity.type
_entity.pdbx_description
1 polymer ?
#
loop_
_entity_poly.entity_id
_entity_poly.type
_entity_poly.pdbx_seq_one_letter_code
_entity_poly.pdbx_strand_id
1 'polypeptide(L)'
;MDHELHKTWLFKWEEKEHIKRAISDVKVPAGITKVPFAIGEPKTVKLKASECNCLFSFYLLLAIMDLSSITSYELGQNEEIKAKMLLDNLSSLTICTNILASRCVNEINCNEFIKEYDNYCQTSQQLFMDITIVPNHHYALHLADQMKWWGPLLAISEFPGERINGWLQKVNNNELIGKS
;
A
#
# COMPACT_ATOMS: atom_id res chain seq x y z
N MET A 1 -19.30 28.85 -17.61
CA MET A 1 -17.89 29.21 -17.38
C MET A 1 -17.93 30.04 -16.11
N ASP A 2 -17.99 29.47 -14.92
CA ASP A 2 -17.11 28.47 -14.29
C ASP A 2 -17.87 27.27 -13.72
N HIS A 3 -17.38 26.07 -13.98
CA HIS A 3 -17.62 24.92 -13.11
C HIS A 3 -16.35 24.73 -12.27
N GLU A 4 -16.27 25.40 -11.12
CA GLU A 4 -15.37 24.96 -10.06
C GLU A 4 -15.90 23.61 -9.54
N LEU A 5 -15.42 22.53 -10.16
CA LEU A 5 -15.55 21.18 -9.64
C LEU A 5 -14.86 21.16 -8.27
N HIS A 6 -15.68 21.16 -7.22
CA HIS A 6 -15.23 20.91 -5.86
C HIS A 6 -14.45 19.59 -5.84
N LYS A 7 -13.12 19.68 -5.79
CA LYS A 7 -12.27 18.56 -5.33
C LYS A 7 -12.60 18.33 -3.87
N THR A 8 -13.59 17.50 -3.59
CA THR A 8 -13.86 16.99 -2.25
C THR A 8 -12.68 16.10 -1.89
N TRP A 9 -11.72 16.68 -1.16
CA TRP A 9 -10.62 15.92 -0.60
C TRP A 9 -11.19 14.85 0.33
N LEU A 10 -10.73 13.60 0.15
CA LEU A 10 -11.15 12.45 0.97
C LEU A 10 -11.10 12.75 2.47
N PHE A 11 -10.05 13.46 2.89
CA PHE A 11 -9.86 13.93 4.25
C PHE A 11 -9.87 15.46 4.32
N LYS A 12 -10.55 15.98 5.33
CA LYS A 12 -10.46 17.37 5.82
C LYS A 12 -9.04 17.64 6.34
N TRP A 13 -8.72 18.91 6.52
CA TRP A 13 -7.39 19.32 7.00
C TRP A 13 -7.08 18.74 8.38
N GLU A 14 -8.04 18.80 9.29
CA GLU A 14 -7.93 18.33 10.67
C GLU A 14 -7.68 16.82 10.73
N GLU A 15 -8.37 16.06 9.87
CA GLU A 15 -8.21 14.61 9.74
C GLU A 15 -6.80 14.26 9.22
N LYS A 16 -6.28 15.01 8.24
CA LYS A 16 -4.91 14.82 7.72
C LYS A 16 -3.87 15.09 8.80
N GLU A 17 -4.01 16.16 9.56
CA GLU A 17 -3.08 16.50 10.65
C GLU A 17 -3.17 15.51 11.80
N HIS A 18 -4.36 14.97 12.09
CA HIS A 18 -4.54 13.89 13.04
C HIS A 18 -3.84 12.61 12.56
N ILE A 19 -4.05 12.18 11.31
CA ILE A 19 -3.40 11.00 10.73
C ILE A 19 -1.87 11.14 10.80
N LYS A 20 -1.30 12.30 10.44
CA LYS A 20 0.15 12.54 10.53
C LYS A 20 0.69 12.42 11.96
N ARG A 21 -0.05 12.96 12.94
CA ARG A 21 0.29 12.82 14.37
C ARG A 21 0.24 11.36 14.80
N ALA A 22 -0.85 10.67 14.51
CA ALA A 22 -1.02 9.26 14.85
C ALA A 22 0.12 8.40 14.26
N ILE A 23 0.47 8.59 12.98
CA ILE A 23 1.61 7.90 12.33
C ILE A 23 2.92 8.17 13.08
N SER A 24 3.16 9.41 13.51
CA SER A 24 4.37 9.80 14.25
C SER A 24 4.44 9.13 15.63
N ASP A 25 3.29 8.90 16.26
CA ASP A 25 3.20 8.30 17.59
C ASP A 25 3.27 6.76 17.57
N VAL A 26 3.17 6.12 16.40
CA VAL A 26 3.28 4.66 16.28
C VAL A 26 4.67 4.19 16.73
N LYS A 27 4.67 3.38 17.79
CA LYS A 27 5.87 2.68 18.29
C LYS A 27 5.93 1.29 17.68
N VAL A 28 7.00 1.01 16.94
CA VAL A 28 7.23 -0.31 16.34
C VAL A 28 8.33 -1.10 17.08
N PRO A 29 8.21 -2.44 17.19
CA PRO A 29 9.26 -3.29 17.71
C PRO A 29 10.59 -3.20 16.94
N ALA A 30 11.67 -3.63 17.58
CA ALA A 30 12.97 -3.77 16.92
C ALA A 30 12.88 -4.77 15.74
N GLY A 31 13.36 -4.36 14.56
CA GLY A 31 13.33 -5.17 13.34
C GLY A 31 12.26 -4.75 12.32
N ILE A 32 11.32 -3.87 12.69
CA ILE A 32 10.39 -3.25 11.74
C ILE A 32 11.01 -1.96 11.19
N THR A 33 10.82 -1.71 9.89
CA THR A 33 11.28 -0.45 9.26
C THR A 33 10.48 0.71 9.84
N LYS A 34 11.19 1.68 10.43
CA LYS A 34 10.58 2.90 10.94
C LYS A 34 10.30 3.85 9.77
N VAL A 35 9.06 4.33 9.67
CA VAL A 35 8.68 5.32 8.66
C VAL A 35 9.14 6.72 9.10
N PRO A 36 9.66 7.58 8.21
CA PRO A 36 10.06 8.95 8.54
C PRO A 36 8.89 9.77 9.10
N PHE A 37 9.17 10.67 10.04
CA PHE A 37 8.14 11.47 10.72
C PHE A 37 7.43 12.50 9.83
N ALA A 38 8.08 13.02 8.78
CA ALA A 38 7.60 14.18 8.01
C ALA A 38 6.79 13.81 6.75
N ILE A 39 5.98 12.75 6.78
CA ILE A 39 5.27 12.25 5.59
C ILE A 39 4.32 13.31 5.02
N GLY A 40 4.43 13.56 3.71
CA GLY A 40 3.54 14.48 2.99
C GLY A 40 4.00 15.95 3.02
N GLU A 41 5.19 16.25 3.56
CA GLU A 41 5.78 17.58 3.45
C GLU A 41 6.60 17.74 2.16
N PRO A 42 6.56 18.90 1.47
CA PRO A 42 7.27 19.12 0.20
C PRO A 42 8.78 18.86 0.24
N LYS A 43 9.38 18.88 1.44
CA LYS A 43 10.82 18.70 1.68
C LYS A 43 11.21 17.27 2.08
N THR A 44 10.29 16.30 2.04
CA THR A 44 10.64 14.94 2.47
C THR A 44 11.46 14.15 1.46
N VAL A 45 12.31 13.28 2.01
CA VAL A 45 13.02 12.22 1.28
C VAL A 45 11.99 11.24 0.71
N LYS A 46 12.16 10.81 -0.54
CA LYS A 46 11.36 9.75 -1.15
C LYS A 46 11.42 8.51 -0.25
N LEU A 47 10.26 7.98 0.12
CA LEU A 47 10.16 6.75 0.90
C LEU A 47 10.81 5.59 0.14
N LYS A 48 11.62 4.79 0.84
CA LYS A 48 12.14 3.52 0.32
C LYS A 48 11.01 2.50 0.23
N ALA A 49 11.18 1.47 -0.60
CA ALA A 49 10.17 0.43 -0.78
C ALA A 49 9.71 -0.20 0.54
N SER A 50 10.63 -0.49 1.47
CA SER A 50 10.30 -1.04 2.79
C SER A 50 9.56 -0.04 3.69
N GLU A 51 9.86 1.25 3.60
CA GLU A 51 9.16 2.31 4.34
C GLU A 51 7.75 2.51 3.78
N CYS A 52 7.57 2.52 2.46
CA CYS A 52 6.25 2.51 1.82
C CYS A 52 5.44 1.31 2.29
N ASN A 53 6.01 0.10 2.22
CA ASN A 53 5.29 -1.10 2.65
C ASN A 53 4.86 -1.01 4.12
N CYS A 54 5.76 -0.63 5.03
CA CYS A 54 5.40 -0.46 6.44
C CYS A 54 4.33 0.62 6.64
N LEU A 55 4.41 1.74 5.91
CA LEU A 55 3.43 2.82 5.98
C LEU A 55 2.02 2.32 5.65
N PHE A 56 1.86 1.65 4.52
CA PHE A 56 0.54 1.20 4.04
C PHE A 56 0.03 -0.05 4.75
N SER A 57 0.91 -0.96 5.18
CA SER A 57 0.50 -2.21 5.82
C SER A 57 0.20 -2.09 7.32
N PHE A 58 0.73 -1.09 8.02
CA PHE A 58 0.56 -0.98 9.48
C PHE A 58 0.26 0.44 9.96
N TYR A 59 1.09 1.42 9.59
CA TYR A 59 0.98 2.77 10.17
C TYR A 59 -0.34 3.45 9.77
N LEU A 60 -0.74 3.35 8.51
CA LEU A 60 -2.01 3.94 8.05
C LEU A 60 -3.22 3.23 8.64
N LEU A 61 -3.20 1.91 8.78
CA LEU A 61 -4.26 1.15 9.46
C LEU A 61 -4.43 1.62 10.91
N LEU A 62 -3.34 1.76 11.66
CA LEU A 62 -3.37 2.24 13.04
C LEU A 62 -3.86 3.68 13.14
N ALA A 63 -3.37 4.57 12.26
CA ALA A 63 -3.77 5.97 12.26
C ALA A 63 -5.26 6.16 11.91
N ILE A 64 -5.79 5.36 10.99
CA ILE A 64 -7.20 5.41 10.61
C ILE A 64 -8.09 4.77 11.68
N MET A 65 -7.60 3.72 12.34
CA MET A 65 -8.29 3.14 13.50
C MET A 65 -8.40 4.16 14.65
N ASP A 66 -7.33 4.91 14.93
CA ASP A 66 -7.34 6.00 15.91
C ASP A 66 -8.35 7.09 15.52
N LEU A 67 -8.30 7.56 14.26
CA LEU A 67 -9.26 8.54 13.74
C LEU A 67 -10.72 8.04 13.84
N SER A 68 -10.96 6.76 13.53
CA SER A 68 -12.29 6.12 13.59
C SER A 68 -12.82 6.09 15.02
N SER A 69 -11.96 5.84 16.00
CA SER A 69 -12.33 5.83 17.42
C SER A 69 -12.82 7.20 17.90
N ILE A 70 -12.15 8.28 17.47
CA ILE A 70 -12.55 9.67 17.79
C ILE A 70 -13.87 10.01 17.08
N THR A 71 -13.97 9.64 15.81
CA THR A 71 -15.16 9.91 14.98
C THR A 71 -16.41 9.26 15.58
N SER A 72 -16.29 8.05 16.12
CA SER A 72 -17.41 7.33 16.76
C SER A 72 -17.92 7.98 18.05
N TYR A 73 -17.08 8.78 18.73
CA TYR A 73 -17.42 9.46 19.98
C TYR A 73 -18.02 10.86 19.75
N GLU A 74 -17.55 11.57 18.71
CA GLU A 74 -17.82 13.01 18.54
C GLU A 74 -18.69 13.36 17.33
N LEU A 75 -18.88 12.45 16.36
CA LEU A 75 -19.55 12.74 15.08
C LEU A 75 -20.72 11.80 14.78
N GLY A 76 -21.62 12.25 13.89
CA GLY A 76 -22.83 11.52 13.52
C GLY A 76 -22.58 10.25 12.69
N GLN A 77 -23.60 9.39 12.58
CA GLN A 77 -23.55 8.05 11.96
C GLN A 77 -22.86 7.98 10.58
N ASN A 78 -22.98 9.02 9.75
CA ASN A 78 -22.40 9.03 8.40
C ASN A 78 -20.86 9.01 8.40
N GLU A 79 -20.22 9.72 9.35
CA GLU A 79 -18.75 9.77 9.42
C GLU A 79 -18.20 8.46 10.01
N GLU A 80 -18.93 7.83 10.93
CA GLU A 80 -18.61 6.49 11.45
C GLU A 80 -18.64 5.43 10.33
N ILE A 81 -19.67 5.46 9.47
CA ILE A 81 -19.78 4.55 8.32
C ILE A 81 -18.59 4.75 7.37
N LYS A 82 -18.27 5.99 7.03
CA LYS A 82 -17.12 6.32 6.16
C LYS A 82 -15.81 5.81 6.76
N ALA A 83 -15.60 5.99 8.06
CA ALA A 83 -14.40 5.55 8.76
C ALA A 83 -14.25 4.01 8.74
N LYS A 84 -15.33 3.28 8.99
CA LYS A 84 -15.37 1.80 8.87
C LYS A 84 -15.05 1.35 7.45
N MET A 85 -15.70 1.95 6.45
CA MET A 85 -15.45 1.60 5.05
C MET A 85 -14.00 1.84 4.63
N LEU A 86 -13.38 2.93 5.11
CA LEU A 86 -11.98 3.23 4.86
C LEU A 86 -11.04 2.21 5.51
N LEU A 87 -11.36 1.77 6.73
CA LEU A 87 -10.61 0.72 7.41
C LEU A 87 -10.74 -0.61 6.68
N ASP A 88 -11.93 -0.97 6.20
CA ASP A 88 -12.18 -2.18 5.41
C ASP A 88 -11.40 -2.14 4.10
N ASN A 89 -11.44 -1.01 3.39
CA ASN A 89 -10.72 -0.81 2.13
C ASN A 89 -9.20 -1.05 2.29
N LEU A 90 -8.58 -0.43 3.29
CA LEU A 90 -7.15 -0.58 3.56
C LEU A 90 -6.79 -1.96 4.08
N SER A 91 -7.68 -2.57 4.87
CA SER A 91 -7.49 -3.93 5.38
C SER A 91 -7.45 -4.92 4.23
N SER A 92 -8.41 -4.84 3.31
CA SER A 92 -8.44 -5.68 2.10
C SER A 92 -7.18 -5.50 1.25
N LEU A 93 -6.74 -4.27 1.00
CA LEU A 93 -5.51 -4.01 0.25
C LEU A 93 -4.27 -4.57 0.96
N THR A 94 -4.22 -4.49 2.29
CA THR A 94 -3.13 -5.04 3.11
C THR A 94 -3.12 -6.56 3.06
N ILE A 95 -4.28 -7.21 3.14
CA ILE A 95 -4.41 -8.67 3.00
C ILE A 95 -3.93 -9.10 1.61
N CYS A 96 -4.38 -8.45 0.55
CA CYS A 96 -3.91 -8.70 -0.82
C CYS A 96 -2.38 -8.59 -0.90
N THR A 97 -1.80 -7.51 -0.38
CA THR A 97 -0.35 -7.29 -0.40
C THR A 97 0.42 -8.38 0.35
N ASN A 98 -0.08 -8.79 1.52
CA ASN A 98 0.53 -9.87 2.30
C ASN A 98 0.48 -11.23 1.58
N ILE A 99 -0.62 -11.53 0.89
CA ILE A 99 -0.73 -12.75 0.08
C ILE A 99 0.30 -12.72 -1.06
N LEU A 100 0.41 -11.61 -1.79
CA LEU A 100 1.38 -11.45 -2.89
C LEU A 100 2.83 -11.55 -2.43
N ALA A 101 3.12 -11.04 -1.23
CA ALA A 101 4.45 -11.10 -0.61
C ALA A 101 4.78 -12.46 0.03
N SER A 102 3.80 -13.37 0.11
CA SER A 102 4.00 -14.69 0.71
C SER A 102 4.99 -15.54 -0.11
N ARG A 103 5.76 -16.37 0.59
CA ARG A 103 6.67 -17.36 -0.03
C ARG A 103 5.98 -18.68 -0.37
N CYS A 104 4.76 -18.86 0.09
CA CYS A 104 3.93 -20.04 -0.17
C CYS A 104 2.50 -19.57 -0.44
N VAL A 105 1.89 -20.08 -1.51
CA VAL A 105 0.52 -19.74 -1.88
C VAL A 105 -0.21 -21.04 -2.20
N ASN A 106 -1.44 -21.16 -1.72
CA ASN A 106 -2.35 -22.24 -2.06
C ASN A 106 -3.68 -21.68 -2.59
N GLU A 107 -4.62 -22.57 -2.92
CA GLU A 107 -5.92 -22.19 -3.47
C GLU A 107 -6.74 -21.32 -2.51
N ILE A 108 -6.64 -21.55 -1.20
CA ILE A 108 -7.31 -20.74 -0.18
C ILE A 108 -6.79 -19.29 -0.24
N ASN A 109 -5.48 -19.10 -0.33
CA ASN A 109 -4.89 -17.77 -0.49
C ASN A 109 -5.36 -17.08 -1.78
N CYS A 110 -5.46 -17.83 -2.89
CA CYS A 110 -5.92 -17.26 -4.16
C CYS A 110 -7.38 -16.82 -4.09
N ASN A 111 -8.24 -17.62 -3.47
CA ASN A 111 -9.65 -17.27 -3.30
C ASN A 111 -9.83 -16.09 -2.34
N GLU A 112 -9.04 -16.03 -1.26
CA GLU A 112 -9.03 -14.89 -0.35
C GLU A 112 -8.54 -13.62 -1.06
N PHE A 113 -7.52 -13.72 -1.91
CA PHE A 113 -7.06 -12.59 -2.70
C PHE A 113 -8.17 -12.04 -3.60
N ILE A 114 -8.91 -12.90 -4.31
CA ILE A 114 -10.02 -12.47 -5.19
C ILE A 114 -11.09 -11.75 -4.38
N LYS A 115 -11.51 -12.34 -3.25
CA LYS A 115 -12.52 -11.78 -2.35
C LYS A 115 -12.11 -10.40 -1.83
N GLU A 116 -10.89 -10.29 -1.31
CA GLU A 116 -10.41 -9.04 -0.72
C GLU A 116 -10.14 -7.98 -1.79
N TYR A 117 -9.66 -8.36 -2.98
CA TYR A 117 -9.44 -7.41 -4.06
C TYR A 117 -10.76 -6.85 -4.61
N ASP A 118 -11.81 -7.67 -4.70
CA ASP A 118 -13.16 -7.21 -5.04
C ASP A 118 -13.72 -6.25 -3.97
N ASN A 119 -13.57 -6.60 -2.68
CA ASN A 119 -13.98 -5.71 -1.58
C ASN A 119 -13.23 -4.36 -1.63
N TYR A 120 -11.91 -4.39 -1.90
CA TYR A 120 -11.11 -3.18 -2.11
C TYR A 120 -11.66 -2.35 -3.28
N CYS A 121 -11.99 -2.97 -4.42
CA CYS A 121 -12.54 -2.25 -5.57
C CYS A 121 -13.90 -1.60 -5.26
N GLN A 122 -14.81 -2.35 -4.64
CA GLN A 122 -16.16 -1.88 -4.31
C GLN A 122 -16.12 -0.72 -3.30
N THR A 123 -15.35 -0.88 -2.21
CA THR A 123 -15.19 0.17 -1.21
C THR A 123 -14.45 1.38 -1.77
N SER A 124 -13.47 1.19 -2.65
CA SER A 124 -12.78 2.30 -3.33
C SER A 124 -13.73 3.12 -4.18
N GLN A 125 -14.61 2.48 -4.95
CA GLN A 125 -15.61 3.17 -5.75
C GLN A 125 -16.54 4.04 -4.90
N GLN A 126 -16.87 3.59 -3.69
CA GLN A 126 -17.75 4.32 -2.78
C GLN A 126 -17.03 5.45 -2.03
N LEU A 127 -15.75 5.25 -1.66
CA LEU A 127 -14.95 6.20 -0.88
C LEU A 127 -14.35 7.32 -1.75
N PHE A 128 -13.89 7.00 -2.96
CA PHE A 128 -13.15 7.91 -3.81
C PHE A 128 -13.99 8.28 -5.04
N MET A 129 -14.69 9.41 -4.95
CA MET A 129 -15.39 10.00 -6.10
C MET A 129 -14.36 10.28 -7.21
N ASP A 130 -14.68 9.89 -8.44
CA ASP A 130 -13.82 10.04 -9.63
C ASP A 130 -12.51 9.24 -9.62
N ILE A 131 -12.50 8.05 -9.02
CA ILE A 131 -11.34 7.15 -9.08
C ILE A 131 -10.93 6.87 -10.54
N THR A 132 -9.68 7.15 -10.86
CA THR A 132 -9.10 6.81 -12.17
C THR A 132 -8.58 5.38 -12.14
N ILE A 133 -9.20 4.50 -12.92
CA ILE A 133 -8.75 3.12 -13.07
C ILE A 133 -7.52 3.09 -13.98
N VAL A 134 -6.34 2.96 -13.37
CA VAL A 134 -5.08 2.76 -14.10
C VAL A 134 -4.84 1.28 -14.44
N PRO A 135 -3.99 0.94 -15.44
CA PRO A 135 -3.73 -0.44 -15.87
C PRO A 135 -3.34 -1.40 -14.74
N ASN A 136 -2.65 -0.91 -13.70
CA ASN A 136 -2.27 -1.74 -12.54
C ASN A 136 -3.49 -2.33 -11.81
N HIS A 137 -4.63 -1.62 -11.78
CA HIS A 137 -5.87 -2.19 -11.22
C HIS A 137 -6.36 -3.37 -12.04
N HIS A 138 -6.26 -3.27 -13.37
CA HIS A 138 -6.63 -4.36 -14.26
C HIS A 138 -5.68 -5.55 -14.15
N TYR A 139 -4.36 -5.30 -14.12
CA TYR A 139 -3.37 -6.37 -13.93
C TYR A 139 -3.55 -7.12 -12.62
N ALA A 140 -3.96 -6.41 -11.56
CA ALA A 140 -4.19 -7.02 -10.26
C ALA A 140 -5.31 -8.09 -10.28
N LEU A 141 -6.31 -7.97 -11.16
CA LEU A 141 -7.38 -8.96 -11.33
C LEU A 141 -6.85 -10.34 -11.77
N HIS A 142 -5.69 -10.38 -12.42
CA HIS A 142 -5.09 -11.61 -12.93
C HIS A 142 -4.07 -12.24 -11.96
N LEU A 143 -3.73 -11.57 -10.85
CA LEU A 143 -2.70 -12.05 -9.92
C LEU A 143 -3.09 -13.38 -9.27
N ALA A 144 -4.37 -13.60 -8.99
CA ALA A 144 -4.84 -14.87 -8.43
C ALA A 144 -4.62 -16.05 -9.39
N ASP A 145 -4.90 -15.87 -10.67
CA ASP A 145 -4.68 -16.92 -11.68
C ASP A 145 -3.18 -17.15 -11.90
N GLN A 146 -2.38 -16.08 -11.94
CA GLN A 146 -0.93 -16.18 -12.00
C GLN A 146 -0.37 -16.96 -10.80
N MET A 147 -0.89 -16.72 -9.59
CA MET A 147 -0.48 -17.47 -8.40
C MET A 147 -0.85 -18.95 -8.48
N LYS A 148 -2.03 -19.28 -9.02
CA LYS A 148 -2.45 -20.67 -9.24
C LYS A 148 -1.52 -21.40 -10.20
N TRP A 149 -1.04 -20.71 -11.24
CA TRP A 149 -0.22 -21.32 -12.28
C TRP A 149 1.26 -21.40 -11.91
N TRP A 150 1.82 -20.33 -11.35
CA TRP A 150 3.25 -20.18 -11.17
C TRP A 150 3.68 -20.25 -9.70
N GLY A 151 2.72 -20.34 -8.78
CA GLY A 151 2.96 -20.32 -7.35
C GLY A 151 3.21 -18.89 -6.82
N PRO A 152 4.00 -18.73 -5.75
CA PRO A 152 4.26 -17.44 -5.12
C PRO A 152 4.85 -16.39 -6.07
N LEU A 153 4.19 -15.24 -6.23
CA LEU A 153 4.63 -14.23 -7.21
C LEU A 153 5.96 -13.57 -6.84
N LEU A 154 6.34 -13.57 -5.56
CA LEU A 154 7.66 -13.07 -5.15
C LEU A 154 8.80 -13.82 -5.84
N ALA A 155 8.63 -15.11 -6.14
CA ALA A 155 9.65 -15.94 -6.79
C ALA A 155 9.87 -15.58 -8.28
N ILE A 156 8.86 -15.01 -8.93
CA ILE A 156 8.89 -14.60 -10.34
C ILE A 156 9.00 -13.08 -10.53
N SER A 157 9.10 -12.32 -9.43
CA SER A 157 9.21 -10.87 -9.45
C SER A 157 10.52 -10.40 -10.08
N GLU A 158 10.62 -9.11 -10.41
CA GLU A 158 11.84 -8.52 -11.00
C GLU A 158 12.98 -8.38 -9.96
N PHE A 159 12.66 -8.39 -8.66
CA PHE A 159 13.62 -8.13 -7.58
C PHE A 159 14.89 -9.02 -7.61
N PRO A 160 14.83 -10.33 -7.90
CA PRO A 160 16.03 -11.14 -8.08
C PRO A 160 16.88 -10.66 -9.26
N GLY A 161 16.26 -10.24 -10.37
CA GLY A 161 16.93 -9.69 -11.54
C GLY A 161 17.61 -8.36 -11.25
N GLU A 162 16.90 -7.44 -10.59
CA GLU A 162 17.48 -6.16 -10.14
C GLU A 162 18.70 -6.36 -9.23
N ARG A 163 18.63 -7.36 -8.33
CA ARG A 163 19.75 -7.71 -7.45
C ARG A 163 20.94 -8.24 -8.24
N ILE A 164 20.71 -9.08 -9.23
CA ILE A 164 21.77 -9.58 -10.13
C ILE A 164 22.37 -8.42 -10.91
N ASN A 165 21.56 -7.53 -11.46
CA ASN A 165 22.05 -6.33 -12.17
C ASN A 165 22.91 -5.45 -11.28
N GLY A 166 22.47 -5.17 -10.05
CA GLY A 166 23.25 -4.40 -9.09
C GLY A 166 24.54 -5.09 -8.64
N TRP A 167 24.58 -6.42 -8.65
CA TRP A 167 25.81 -7.19 -8.44
C TRP A 167 26.74 -7.10 -9.67
N LEU A 168 26.21 -7.30 -10.88
CA LEU A 168 26.97 -7.21 -12.14
C LEU A 168 27.59 -5.81 -12.32
N GLN A 169 26.87 -4.74 -11.97
CA GLN A 169 27.39 -3.37 -11.99
C GLN A 169 28.59 -3.15 -11.05
N LYS A 170 28.75 -3.98 -10.01
CA LYS A 170 29.88 -3.92 -9.07
C LYS A 170 31.06 -4.79 -9.52
N VAL A 171 30.88 -5.65 -10.52
CA VAL A 171 31.98 -6.40 -11.12
C VAL A 171 32.79 -5.44 -12.00
N ASN A 172 34.09 -5.38 -11.76
CA ASN A 172 34.97 -4.44 -12.45
C ASN A 172 35.24 -4.95 -13.87
N ASN A 173 34.71 -4.27 -14.89
CA ASN A 173 34.93 -4.60 -16.31
C ASN A 173 36.31 -4.14 -16.81
N ASN A 174 37.37 -4.32 -16.02
CA ASN A 174 38.72 -4.07 -16.52
C ASN A 174 39.03 -5.16 -17.55
N GLU A 175 38.96 -4.80 -18.82
CA GLU A 175 39.26 -5.60 -20.02
C GLU A 175 40.72 -6.11 -20.04
N LEU A 176 41.11 -6.93 -19.06
CA LEU A 176 42.37 -7.65 -19.01
C LEU A 176 42.23 -9.06 -19.59
N ILE A 177 41.31 -9.26 -20.54
CA ILE A 177 41.31 -10.47 -21.35
C ILE A 177 42.32 -10.23 -22.47
N GLY A 178 43.53 -10.77 -22.32
CA GLY A 178 44.52 -10.85 -23.40
C GLY A 178 45.77 -9.95 -23.31
N LYS A 179 46.17 -9.47 -22.13
CA LYS A 179 47.53 -8.91 -21.96
C LYS A 179 48.45 -9.96 -21.34
N SER A 180 49.10 -10.75 -22.20
CA SER A 180 50.31 -11.53 -21.90
C SER A 180 51.56 -10.74 -22.24
#